data_AF-A0A9E3EZB3-F1
#
_entry.id   AF-A0A9E3EZB3-F1
#
_cell.length_a   1.000
_cell.length_b   1.000
_cell.length_c   1.000
_cell.angle_alpha   90.00
_cell.angle_beta   90.00
_cell.angle_gamma   90.00
#
_symmetry.space_group_name_H-M   'P 1'
#
loop_
_entity.id
_entity.type
_entity.pdbx_description
1 polymer ?
#
loop_
_entity_poly.entity_id
_entity_poly.type
_entity_poly.pdbx_seq_one_letter_code
_entity_poly.pdbx_strand_id
1 'polypeptide(L)' 'MRRDNELNDGMAVVLGKCQYEHFCQAFGLSTHGCEVAHSACVGFGAERIVLGFIRPHGFEPAMWSTRVRLK' A
#
# COMPACT_ATOMS: atom_id res chain seq x y z
N MET A 1 27.04 6.90 14.95
CA MET A 1 26.47 8.11 14.32
C MET A 1 26.12 7.74 12.88
N ARG A 2 24.89 7.27 12.63
CA ARG A 2 24.43 6.92 11.27
C ARG A 2 23.86 8.18 10.63
N ARG A 3 24.14 8.35 9.33
CA ARG A 3 23.76 9.54 8.56
C ARG A 3 22.25 9.52 8.30
N ASP A 4 21.53 10.44 8.93
CA ASP A 4 20.07 10.56 8.83
C ASP A 4 19.60 11.35 7.61
N ASN A 5 20.52 11.78 6.72
CA ASN A 5 20.25 12.80 5.71
C ASN A 5 20.08 12.29 4.26
N GLU A 6 19.99 10.97 4.04
CA GLU A 6 19.74 10.35 2.72
C GLU A 6 18.29 9.83 2.59
N LEU A 7 17.38 10.25 3.47
CA LEU A 7 16.12 9.54 3.75
C LEU A 7 14.85 10.08 3.04
N ASN A 8 14.98 10.96 2.04
CA ASN A 8 13.84 11.73 1.54
C ASN A 8 13.08 11.15 0.33
N ASP A 9 13.49 10.00 -0.20
CA ASP A 9 12.92 9.50 -1.47
C ASP A 9 11.58 8.76 -1.32
N GLY A 10 11.10 8.51 -0.09
CA GLY A 10 9.78 7.93 0.19
C GLY A 10 9.49 6.58 -0.47
N MET A 11 9.31 5.51 0.32
CA MET A 11 8.90 4.23 -0.26
C MET A 11 7.37 4.16 -0.38
N ALA A 12 6.85 4.05 -1.60
CA ALA A 12 5.44 3.73 -1.81
C ALA A 12 5.12 2.33 -1.26
N VAL A 13 4.29 2.27 -0.21
CA VAL A 13 3.85 1.04 0.46
C VAL A 13 2.39 0.69 0.18
N VAL A 14 1.60 1.69 -0.22
CA VAL A 14 0.19 1.54 -0.63
C VAL A 14 -0.05 2.37 -1.89
N LEU A 15 -0.85 1.82 -2.81
CA LEU A 15 -1.27 2.52 -4.02
C LEU A 15 -2.77 2.38 -4.21
N GLY A 16 -3.43 3.48 -4.54
CA GLY A 16 -4.82 3.50 -4.99
C GLY A 16 -4.87 3.93 -6.46
N LYS A 17 -5.66 3.24 -7.27
CA LYS A 17 -5.90 3.63 -8.66
C LYS A 17 -7.39 3.54 -8.96
N CYS A 18 -7.91 4.59 -9.60
CA CYS A 18 -9.19 4.54 -10.30
C CYS A 18 -8.89 4.25 -11.77
N GLN A 19 -9.48 3.19 -12.29
CA GLN A 19 -9.38 2.82 -13.71
C GLN A 19 -10.64 3.17 -14.48
N TYR A 20 -11.68 3.62 -13.77
CA TYR A 20 -12.98 3.98 -14.33
C TYR A 20 -13.46 2.84 -15.23
N GLU A 21 -13.77 3.15 -16.48
CA GLU A 21 -14.36 2.22 -17.46
C GLU A 21 -13.32 1.30 -18.11
N HIS A 22 -12.02 1.61 -18.03
CA HIS A 22 -11.00 0.97 -18.86
C HIS A 22 -11.02 -0.56 -18.78
N PHE A 23 -11.08 -1.13 -17.57
CA PHE A 23 -11.17 -2.58 -17.41
C PHE A 23 -12.57 -3.11 -17.69
N CYS A 24 -13.60 -2.43 -17.23
CA CYS A 24 -14.98 -2.89 -17.39
C CYS A 24 -15.41 -2.93 -18.86
N GLN A 25 -14.93 -2.00 -19.71
CA GLN A 25 -15.11 -2.06 -21.16
C GLN A 25 -14.43 -3.30 -21.75
N ALA A 26 -13.17 -3.56 -21.37
CA ALA A 26 -12.41 -4.69 -21.90
C ALA A 26 -13.01 -6.07 -21.54
N PHE A 27 -13.70 -6.16 -20.40
CA PHE A 27 -14.29 -7.41 -19.90
C PHE A 27 -15.83 -7.48 -20.02
N GLY A 28 -16.47 -6.49 -20.65
CA GLY A 28 -17.93 -6.47 -20.83
C GLY A 28 -18.70 -6.40 -19.49
N LEU A 29 -18.16 -5.70 -18.49
CA LEU A 29 -18.78 -5.55 -17.18
C LEU A 29 -19.69 -4.32 -17.17
N SER A 30 -20.98 -4.55 -16.94
CA SER A 30 -22.00 -3.50 -16.84
C SER A 30 -22.63 -3.45 -15.45
N THR A 31 -23.10 -2.27 -15.08
CA THR A 31 -23.96 -2.08 -13.90
C THR A 31 -25.37 -2.64 -14.17
N HIS A 32 -26.19 -2.71 -13.12
CA HIS A 32 -27.61 -3.08 -13.27
C HIS A 32 -28.38 -2.16 -14.23
N GLY A 33 -27.94 -0.91 -14.42
CA GLY A 33 -28.53 0.03 -15.37
C GLY A 33 -28.05 -0.15 -16.81
N CYS A 34 -27.33 -1.23 -17.12
CA CYS A 34 -26.71 -1.53 -18.42
C CYS A 34 -25.60 -0.57 -18.87
N GLU A 35 -25.27 0.47 -18.08
CA GLU A 35 -24.09 1.31 -18.28
C GLU A 35 -22.80 0.54 -17.98
N VAL A 36 -21.71 0.89 -18.66
CA VAL A 36 -20.38 0.33 -18.38
C VAL A 36 -20.00 0.60 -16.93
N ALA A 37 -19.58 -0.44 -16.21
CA ALA A 37 -19.18 -0.31 -14.81
C ALA A 37 -17.87 0.48 -14.64
N HIS A 38 -17.66 1.07 -13.46
CA HIS A 38 -16.39 1.71 -13.10
C HIS A 38 -15.64 0.85 -12.09
N SER A 39 -14.31 0.80 -12.23
CA SER A 39 -13.44 0.01 -11.36
C SER A 39 -12.36 0.86 -10.70
N ALA A 40 -12.00 0.46 -9.48
CA ALA A 40 -10.88 1.01 -8.70
C ALA A 40 -10.19 -0.12 -7.93
N CYS A 41 -8.92 0.06 -7.58
CA CYS A 41 -8.18 -0.88 -6.74
C CYS A 41 -7.35 -0.18 -5.67
N VAL A 42 -7.07 -0.92 -4.60
CA VAL A 42 -6.04 -0.59 -3.61
C VAL A 42 -5.06 -1.75 -3.50
N GLY A 43 -3.77 -1.46 -3.61
CA GLY A 43 -2.68 -2.42 -3.48
C GLY A 43 -1.83 -2.11 -2.26
N PHE A 44 -1.56 -3.14 -1.44
CA PHE A 44 -0.67 -3.08 -0.29
C PHE A 44 0.59 -3.89 -0.61
N GLY A 45 1.75 -3.22 -0.69
CA GLY A 45 3.02 -3.90 -0.90
C GLY A 45 3.51 -4.50 0.40
N ALA A 46 3.11 -5.74 0.71
CA ALA A 46 3.38 -6.38 1.99
C ALA A 46 4.86 -6.34 2.38
N GLU A 47 5.76 -6.67 1.47
CA GLU A 47 7.21 -6.64 1.68
C GLU A 47 7.70 -5.22 1.96
N ARG A 48 7.16 -4.23 1.25
CA ARG A 48 7.52 -2.82 1.45
C ARG A 48 7.03 -2.30 2.79
N ILE A 49 5.84 -2.74 3.23
CA ILE A 49 5.30 -2.46 4.56
C ILE A 49 6.23 -3.07 5.62
N VAL A 50 6.58 -4.35 5.48
CA VAL A 50 7.48 -5.05 6.42
C VAL A 50 8.85 -4.37 6.47
N LEU A 51 9.45 -4.05 5.33
CA LEU A 51 10.74 -3.36 5.27
C LEU A 51 10.66 -1.95 5.86
N GLY A 52 9.61 -1.20 5.53
CA GLY A 52 9.36 0.13 6.08
C GLY A 52 9.15 0.13 7.59
N PHE A 53 8.63 -0.96 8.13
CA PHE A 53 8.41 -1.18 9.56
C PHE A 53 9.69 -1.64 10.29
N ILE A 54 10.40 -2.61 9.74
CA ILE A 54 11.64 -3.13 10.33
C ILE A 54 12.75 -2.06 10.31
N ARG A 55 12.82 -1.23 9.28
CA ARG A 55 13.88 -0.22 9.12
C ARG A 55 14.05 0.71 10.34
N PRO A 56 12.98 1.30 10.92
CA PRO A 56 13.08 2.09 12.15
C PRO A 56 13.02 1.26 13.44
N HIS A 57 12.42 0.06 13.45
CA HIS A 57 12.15 -0.70 14.68
C HIS A 57 13.16 -1.83 14.97
N GLY A 58 13.96 -2.23 13.99
CA GLY A 58 14.84 -3.40 14.07
C GLY A 58 14.08 -4.73 13.99
N PHE A 59 14.83 -5.83 14.02
CA PHE A 59 14.29 -7.18 13.84
C PHE A 59 13.80 -7.86 15.12
N GLU A 60 14.09 -7.30 16.30
CA GLU A 60 13.74 -7.89 17.59
C GLU A 60 12.38 -7.33 18.08
N PRO A 61 11.26 -8.08 17.97
CA PRO A 61 9.95 -7.54 18.27
C PRO A 61 9.80 -7.13 19.73
N ALA A 62 10.48 -7.81 20.66
CA ALA A 62 10.44 -7.46 22.08
C ALA A 62 10.93 -6.03 22.37
N MET A 63 11.78 -5.47 21.50
CA MET A 63 12.34 -4.13 21.62
C MET A 63 11.46 -3.05 20.98
N TRP A 64 10.40 -3.43 20.26
CA TRP A 64 9.49 -2.46 19.65
C TRP A 64 8.67 -1.75 20.73
N SER A 65 8.35 -0.48 20.48
CA SER A 65 7.50 0.30 21.39
C SER A 65 6.16 -0.41 21.65
N THR A 66 5.65 -0.31 22.87
CA THR A 66 4.39 -0.95 23.27
C THR A 66 3.22 -0.59 22.34
N ARG A 67 3.19 0.65 21.84
CA ARG A 67 2.18 1.14 20.89
C ARG A 67 2.14 0.36 19.58
N VAL A 68 3.29 -0.18 19.17
CA VAL A 68 3.48 -0.90 17.93
C VAL A 68 3.38 -2.41 18.15
N ARG A 69 3.91 -2.93 19.27
CA ARG A 69 3.92 -4.36 19.59
C ARG A 69 2.56 -4.94 20.01
N LEU A 70 1.66 -4.13 20.56
CA LEU A 70 0.36 -4.58 21.07
C LEU A 70 -0.82 -4.31 20.10
N LYS A 71 -0.54 -4.03 18.83
CA LYS A 71 -1.56 -3.95 17.78
C LYS A 71 -1.63 -5.24 16.99
#